data_AF-A0A7Y8H7A8-F1
#
_entry.id   AF-A0A7Y8H7A8-F1
#
_cell.length_a   1.000
_cell.length_b   1.000
_cell.length_c   1.000
_cell.angle_alpha   90.00
_cell.angle_beta   90.00
_cell.angle_gamma   90.00
#
_symmetry.space_group_name_H-M   'P 1'
#
loop_
_entity.id
_entity.type
_entity.pdbx_description
1 polymer ?
#
loop_
_entity_poly.entity_id
_entity_poly.type
_entity_poly.pdbx_seq_one_letter_code
_entity_poly.pdbx_strand_id
1 'polypeptide(L)' 'MKVADLSIDELKELIGKVIEEKIREFVDPDYGLEFREDFIHALETSINSKERIPFEDVKRRLGLK' A
#
# COMPACT_ATOMS: atom_id res chain seq x y z
N MET A 1 30.45 0.42 4.42
CA MET A 1 30.68 1.87 4.58
C MET A 1 30.15 2.25 5.95
N LYS A 2 30.97 2.87 6.81
CA LYS A 2 30.47 3.36 8.10
C LYS A 2 29.90 4.76 7.90
N VAL A 3 28.93 5.15 8.74
CA VAL A 3 28.35 6.50 8.69
C VAL A 3 29.43 7.58 8.87
N ALA A 4 30.46 7.29 9.67
CA ALA A 4 31.61 8.18 9.89
C ALA A 4 32.46 8.43 8.64
N ASP A 5 32.31 7.62 7.59
CA ASP A 5 33.06 7.74 6.34
C ASP A 5 32.33 8.63 5.32
N LEU A 6 31.10 9.10 5.62
CA LEU A 6 30.29 9.92 4.73
C LEU A 6 30.74 11.38 4.74
N SER A 7 30.83 11.98 3.56
CA SER A 7 30.81 13.43 3.44
C SER A 7 29.46 14.01 3.90
N ILE A 8 29.45 15.32 4.18
CA ILE A 8 28.23 16.03 4.58
C ILE A 8 27.14 15.91 3.50
N ASP A 9 27.51 15.97 2.22
CA ASP A 9 26.56 15.92 1.13
C ASP A 9 25.96 14.52 0.96
N GLU A 10 26.78 13.48 1.08
CA GLU A 10 26.29 12.10 1.05
C GLU A 10 25.39 11.79 2.26
N LEU A 11 25.69 12.34 3.44
CA LEU A 11 24.83 12.21 4.62
C LEU A 11 23.49 12.92 4.41
N LYS A 12 23.49 14.14 3.86
CA LYS A 12 22.25 14.87 3.53
C LYS A 12 21.41 14.12 2.51
N GLU A 13 22.03 13.54 1.50
CA GLU A 13 21.34 12.75 0.48
C GLU A 13 20.68 11.50 1.11
N LEU A 14 21.41 10.79 1.97
CA LEU A 14 20.88 9.62 2.67
C LEU A 14 19.67 9.98 3.54
N ILE A 15 19.77 11.05 4.33
CA ILE A 15 18.66 11.54 5.17
C ILE A 15 17.48 11.98 4.30
N GLY A 16 17.75 12.69 3.19
CA GLY A 16 16.73 13.14 2.26
C GLY A 16 15.89 11.99 1.71
N LYS A 17 16.54 10.90 1.27
CA LYS A 17 15.85 9.70 0.79
C LYS A 17 14.93 9.08 1.85
N VAL A 18 15.39 8.98 3.10
CA VAL A 18 14.57 8.44 4.20
C VAL A 18 13.37 9.34 4.50
N ILE A 19 13.56 10.67 4.47
CA ILE A 19 12.45 11.61 4.69
C ILE A 19 11.43 11.51 3.56
N GLU A 20 11.86 11.45 2.30
CA GLU A 20 10.97 11.29 1.16
C GLU A 20 10.15 9.99 1.24
N GLU A 21 10.78 8.89 1.63
CA GLU A 21 10.11 7.61 1.87
C GLU A 21 9.05 7.73 2.97
N LYS A 22 9.39 8.37 4.10
CA LYS A 22 8.45 8.57 5.21
C LYS A 22 7.29 9.50 4.88
N ILE A 23 7.53 10.54 4.08
CA ILE A 23 6.45 11.40 3.58
C ILE A 23 5.52 10.59 2.67
N ARG A 24 6.07 9.70 1.86
CA ARG A 24 5.27 8.84 0.98
C ARG A 24 4.41 7.85 1.78
N GLU A 25 4.99 7.19 2.78
CA GLU A 25 4.26 6.33 3.73
C GLU A 25 3.16 7.10 4.48
N PHE A 26 3.34 8.39 4.76
CA PHE A 26 2.31 9.20 5.41
C PHE A 26 1.07 9.43 4.53
N VAL A 27 1.26 9.58 3.22
CA VAL A 27 0.17 9.75 2.25
C VAL A 27 -0.45 8.41 1.85
N ASP A 28 0.40 7.38 1.76
CA ASP A 28 0.06 6.03 1.35
C ASP A 28 0.58 5.02 2.38
N PRO A 29 -0.23 4.69 3.40
CA PRO A 29 0.22 3.90 4.57
C PRO A 29 0.72 2.48 4.24
N ASP A 30 0.33 1.94 3.08
CA ASP A 30 0.76 0.63 2.61
C ASP A 30 1.75 0.71 1.43
N TYR A 31 2.32 1.90 1.18
CA TYR A 31 3.31 2.09 0.13
C TYR A 31 4.49 1.12 0.26
N GLY A 32 4.72 0.34 -0.79
CA GLY A 32 5.81 -0.64 -0.85
C GLY A 32 5.54 -1.95 -0.11
N LEU A 33 4.35 -2.14 0.49
CA LEU A 33 3.95 -3.41 1.07
C LEU A 33 3.34 -4.35 0.02
N GLU A 34 3.57 -5.64 0.21
CA GLU A 34 2.91 -6.69 -0.57
C GLU A 34 1.58 -7.08 0.06
N PHE A 35 0.65 -7.59 -0.76
CA PHE A 35 -0.58 -8.17 -0.23
C PHE A 35 -0.25 -9.43 0.59
N ARG A 36 -0.96 -9.59 1.70
CA ARG A 36 -0.90 -10.83 2.47
C ARG A 36 -1.42 -12.00 1.64
N GLU A 37 -0.83 -13.17 1.82
CA GLU A 37 -1.19 -14.37 1.07
C GLU A 37 -2.68 -14.72 1.22
N ASP A 38 -3.25 -14.58 2.41
CA ASP A 38 -4.67 -14.84 2.68
C ASP A 38 -5.59 -13.94 1.83
N PHE A 39 -5.23 -12.67 1.69
CA PHE A 39 -5.95 -11.71 0.88
C PHE A 39 -5.86 -12.03 -0.62
N ILE A 40 -4.68 -12.44 -1.10
CA ILE A 40 -4.47 -12.86 -2.49
C ILE A 40 -5.39 -14.05 -2.82
N HIS A 41 -5.40 -15.09 -1.98
CA HIS A 41 -6.24 -16.28 -2.20
C HIS A 41 -7.74 -15.93 -2.17
N ALA A 42 -8.16 -15.04 -1.27
CA ALA A 42 -9.55 -14.58 -1.21
C ALA A 42 -9.94 -13.81 -2.48
N LEU A 43 -9.05 -12.96 -2.99
CA LEU A 43 -9.25 -12.19 -4.21
C LEU A 43 -9.34 -13.11 -5.44
N GLU A 44 -8.42 -14.06 -5.58
CA GLU A 44 -8.44 -15.06 -6.66
C GLU A 44 -9.74 -15.88 -6.65
N THR A 45 -10.19 -16.30 -5.46
CA THR A 45 -11.47 -17.00 -5.29
C THR A 45 -12.64 -16.11 -5.73
N SER A 46 -12.64 -14.85 -5.32
CA SER A 46 -13.68 -13.88 -5.69
C SER A 46 -13.72 -13.63 -7.20
N ILE A 47 -12.57 -13.49 -7.85
CA ILE A 47 -12.46 -13.25 -9.30
C ILE A 47 -13.00 -14.43 -10.10
N ASN A 48 -12.68 -15.65 -9.68
CA ASN A 48 -13.12 -16.87 -10.35
C ASN A 48 -14.56 -17.26 -10.05
N SER A 49 -15.16 -16.69 -9.01
CA SER A 49 -16.56 -16.93 -8.68
C SER A 49 -17.49 -16.39 -9.77
N LYS A 50 -18.60 -17.08 -10.01
CA LYS A 50 -19.72 -16.62 -10.85
C LYS A 50 -20.87 -16.04 -10.02
N GLU A 51 -20.79 -16.15 -8.70
CA GLU A 51 -21.78 -15.59 -7.79
C GLU A 51 -21.72 -14.07 -7.84
N ARG A 52 -22.87 -13.42 -8.02
CA ARG A 52 -22.97 -11.96 -8.11
C ARG A 52 -24.07 -11.49 -7.19
N ILE A 53 -23.83 -10.35 -6.56
CA ILE A 53 -24.83 -9.65 -5.77
C ILE A 53 -25.57 -8.69 -6.71
N PRO A 54 -26.91 -8.66 -6.72
CA PRO A 54 -27.66 -7.68 -7.48
C PRO A 54 -27.25 -6.25 -7.14
N PHE A 55 -27.22 -5.37 -8.15
CA PHE A 55 -26.77 -3.99 -8.00
C PHE A 55 -27.57 -3.21 -6.92
N GLU A 56 -28.88 -3.44 -6.84
CA GLU A 56 -29.73 -2.82 -5.82
C GLU A 56 -29.36 -3.25 -4.40
N ASP A 57 -28.95 -4.50 -4.22
CA ASP A 57 -28.50 -5.00 -2.93
C ASP A 57 -27.13 -4.41 -2.55
N VAL A 58 -26.24 -4.20 -3.52
CA VAL A 58 -24.95 -3.52 -3.31
C VAL A 58 -25.17 -2.06 -2.90
N LYS A 59 -26.03 -1.33 -3.61
CA LYS A 59 -26.39 0.05 -3.26
C LYS A 59 -26.88 0.17 -1.83
N ARG A 60 -27.82 -0.70 -1.44
CA ARG A 60 -28.37 -0.74 -0.08
C ARG A 60 -27.30 -1.02 0.98
N ARG A 61 -26.35 -1.93 0.72
CA ARG A 61 -25.25 -2.25 1.67
C ARG A 61 -24.25 -1.10 1.82
N LEU A 62 -23.96 -0.38 0.74
CA LEU A 62 -23.00 0.72 0.73
C LEU A 62 -23.63 2.08 1.14
N GLY A 63 -24.93 2.12 1.42
CA GLY A 63 -25.63 3.36 1.76
C GLY A 63 -25.75 4.34 0.58
N LEU A 64 -25.64 3.82 -0.65
CA LEU A 64 -25.74 4.61 -1.87
C LEU A 64 -27.21 4.65 -2.31
N LYS A 65 -27.72 5.86 -2.58
CA LYS A 65 -29.08 6.08 -3.09
C LYS A 65 -29.15 5.85 -4.60
#